data_AF-A0A7J6X4S8-F1
#
_entry.id   AF-A0A7J6X4S8-F1
#
_cell.length_a   1.000
_cell.length_b   1.000
_cell.length_c   1.000
_cell.angle_alpha   90.00
_cell.angle_beta   90.00
_cell.angle_gamma   90.00
#
_symmetry.space_group_name_H-M   'P 1'
#
loop_
_entity.id
_entity.type
_entity.pdbx_description
1 polymer ?
#
loop_
_entity_poly.entity_id
_entity_poly.type
_entity_poly.pdbx_seq_one_letter_code
_entity_poly.pdbx_strand_id
1 'polypeptide(L)'
;MPTEAVLHLSVSMMKGQLFHLIDCRTSSMAFTQDADAVSDRNDMFCAYGEGGYFGVSGKIAMGAPVSPPDLSKCHLATDDAANGEQVYCCPPYSSADIKPFVPFTDGILRIRKPAHRLNHKEIEDFKRGIQLMKELPASDPWNFYQQATIHCTYCNGSFDQVGFPDVLLQIHGSWLFTPWHRYYLYFWEKILGKLLNDPTFAIPYWSWDQPEV
;
A
#
# COMPACT_ATOMS: atom_id res chain seq x y z
N MET A 1 -37.65 -28.33 -39.11
CA MET A 1 -38.43 -27.51 -38.16
C MET A 1 -37.45 -26.75 -37.29
N PRO A 2 -37.77 -25.48 -36.96
CA PRO A 2 -36.85 -24.37 -36.67
C PRO A 2 -36.57 -24.27 -35.15
N THR A 3 -35.69 -23.43 -34.59
CA THR A 3 -35.67 -21.95 -34.60
C THR A 3 -34.37 -21.42 -33.97
N GLU A 4 -33.84 -20.34 -34.53
CA GLU A 4 -32.99 -19.37 -33.82
C GLU A 4 -33.80 -18.61 -32.75
N ALA A 5 -33.16 -18.13 -31.69
CA ALA A 5 -33.56 -16.91 -30.98
C ALA A 5 -32.40 -16.32 -30.15
N VAL A 6 -31.97 -15.13 -30.56
CA VAL A 6 -31.22 -14.15 -29.76
C VAL A 6 -32.15 -13.55 -28.72
N LEU A 7 -31.67 -13.28 -27.49
CA LEU A 7 -32.35 -12.39 -26.55
C LEU A 7 -31.37 -11.52 -25.78
N HIS A 8 -31.45 -10.22 -26.09
CA HIS A 8 -30.96 -9.09 -25.31
C HIS A 8 -31.49 -9.11 -23.88
N LEU A 9 -30.64 -8.74 -22.90
CA LEU A 9 -31.12 -8.07 -21.69
C LEU A 9 -30.38 -6.73 -21.51
N SER A 10 -31.16 -5.68 -21.71
CA SER A 10 -30.94 -4.29 -21.34
C SER A 10 -30.85 -4.12 -19.82
N VAL A 11 -29.84 -3.37 -19.34
CA VAL A 11 -29.91 -2.71 -18.03
C VAL A 11 -30.19 -1.24 -18.26
N SER A 12 -31.41 -0.85 -17.88
CA SER A 12 -31.93 0.50 -17.87
C SER A 12 -31.11 1.38 -16.95
N MET A 13 -30.76 2.57 -17.44
CA MET A 13 -30.31 3.69 -16.63
C MET A 13 -31.37 4.02 -15.55
N MET A 14 -30.96 4.01 -14.28
CA MET A 14 -31.59 4.83 -13.26
C MET A 14 -30.71 6.05 -13.04
N LYS A 15 -31.30 7.22 -13.33
CA LYS A 15 -30.77 8.55 -13.04
C LYS A 15 -30.76 8.77 -11.52
N GLY A 16 -29.70 9.43 -11.05
CA GLY A 16 -29.77 10.32 -9.89
C GLY A 16 -28.98 9.88 -8.66
N GLN A 17 -27.67 10.10 -8.67
CA GLN A 17 -26.99 10.49 -7.45
C GLN A 17 -25.87 11.48 -7.79
N LEU A 18 -25.92 12.62 -7.11
CA LEU A 18 -25.11 13.82 -7.34
C LEU A 18 -23.64 13.50 -7.05
N PHE A 19 -22.81 13.35 -8.09
CA PHE A 19 -21.37 13.51 -7.93
C PHE A 19 -21.10 15.02 -8.01
N HIS A 20 -20.50 15.61 -6.98
CA HIS A 20 -19.81 16.88 -7.15
C HIS A 20 -18.59 16.62 -8.04
N LEU A 21 -18.82 16.65 -9.36
CA LEU A 21 -17.77 16.86 -10.34
C LEU A 21 -17.22 18.25 -10.08
N ILE A 22 -15.94 18.31 -9.70
CA ILE A 22 -15.17 19.54 -9.79
C ILE A 22 -15.07 19.83 -11.29
N ASP A 23 -15.87 20.77 -11.77
CA ASP A 23 -15.85 21.25 -13.16
C ASP A 23 -14.56 22.05 -13.36
N CYS A 24 -13.49 21.38 -13.80
CA CYS A 24 -12.28 22.05 -14.28
C CYS A 24 -12.59 22.71 -15.62
N ARG A 25 -13.12 23.95 -15.57
CA ARG A 25 -13.21 24.80 -16.76
C ARG A 25 -11.81 25.25 -17.16
N THR A 26 -11.17 24.49 -18.04
CA THR A 26 -10.10 25.02 -18.87
C THR A 26 -10.74 25.97 -19.89
N SER A 27 -10.90 27.24 -19.48
CA SER A 27 -11.12 28.29 -20.46
C SER A 27 -9.89 28.32 -21.36
N SER A 28 -10.11 28.17 -22.66
CA SER A 28 -9.09 28.30 -23.69
C SER A 28 -8.57 29.74 -23.72
N MET A 29 -7.75 30.11 -22.74
CA MET A 29 -6.98 31.33 -22.78
C MET A 29 -5.60 30.97 -23.25
N ALA A 30 -5.31 31.36 -24.49
CA ALA A 30 -3.94 31.54 -24.93
C ALA A 30 -3.28 32.50 -23.94
N PHE A 31 -2.48 31.95 -23.02
CA PHE A 31 -1.74 32.76 -22.06
C PHE A 31 -0.62 33.47 -22.80
N THR A 32 -0.86 34.74 -23.11
CA THR A 32 0.20 35.72 -23.31
C THR A 32 1.07 35.75 -22.06
N GLN A 33 2.38 35.92 -22.25
CA GLN A 33 3.37 36.12 -21.19
C GLN A 33 2.96 37.29 -20.28
N ASP A 34 2.25 37.01 -19.20
CA ASP A 34 2.17 37.90 -18.05
C ASP A 34 2.81 37.15 -16.86
N ALA A 35 3.90 37.72 -16.36
CA ALA A 35 4.79 37.13 -15.38
C ALA A 35 4.23 37.12 -13.94
N ASP A 36 2.93 37.40 -13.76
CA ASP A 36 2.31 37.59 -12.44
C ASP A 36 1.12 36.65 -12.15
N ALA A 37 0.95 35.57 -12.91
CA ALA A 37 -0.06 34.56 -12.60
C ALA A 37 0.43 33.61 -11.49
N VAL A 38 -0.03 33.83 -10.26
CA VAL A 38 0.12 32.88 -9.16
C VAL A 38 -0.65 31.60 -9.51
N SER A 39 0.09 30.57 -9.90
CA SER A 39 -0.41 29.21 -10.06
C SER A 39 -0.78 28.64 -8.68
N ASP A 40 -2.07 28.37 -8.45
CA ASP A 40 -2.53 27.75 -7.22
C ASP A 40 -2.14 26.25 -7.21
N ARG A 41 -1.82 25.70 -6.03
CA ARG A 41 -1.35 24.30 -5.86
C ARG A 41 -2.34 23.27 -6.40
N ASN A 42 -3.62 23.61 -6.46
CA ASN A 42 -4.65 22.73 -7.01
C ASN A 42 -4.55 22.57 -8.53
N ASP A 43 -4.11 23.58 -9.27
CA ASP A 43 -3.92 23.48 -10.72
C ASP A 43 -2.74 22.56 -11.07
N MET A 44 -1.70 22.55 -10.23
CA MET A 44 -0.59 21.62 -10.36
C MET A 44 -1.01 20.17 -10.07
N PHE A 45 -1.97 19.92 -9.16
CA PHE A 45 -2.42 18.56 -8.86
C PHE A 45 -3.30 17.96 -9.97
N CYS A 46 -4.14 18.78 -10.62
CA CYS A 46 -4.92 18.36 -11.78
C CYS A 46 -4.03 17.94 -12.97
N ALA A 47 -2.89 18.60 -13.16
CA ALA A 47 -1.89 18.22 -14.16
C ALA A 47 -1.32 16.80 -13.97
N TYR A 48 -1.20 16.34 -12.72
CA TYR A 48 -0.66 15.02 -12.39
C TYR A 48 -1.72 13.89 -12.43
N GLY A 49 -3.00 14.22 -12.30
CA GLY A 49 -4.09 13.24 -12.23
C GLY A 49 -4.50 12.62 -13.57
N GLU A 50 -4.29 13.34 -14.68
CA GLU A 50 -4.65 12.87 -16.03
C GLU A 50 -3.49 13.00 -17.01
N GLY A 51 -2.35 12.32 -16.78
CA GLY A 51 -1.31 12.12 -17.81
C GLY A 51 -0.93 13.37 -18.63
N GLY A 52 -0.98 14.55 -17.99
CA GLY A 52 -1.00 15.83 -18.67
C GLY A 52 0.38 16.19 -19.20
N TYR A 53 0.57 16.04 -20.51
CA TYR A 53 1.71 16.58 -21.22
C TYR A 53 1.67 18.11 -21.15
N PHE A 54 2.37 18.70 -20.17
CA PHE A 54 2.83 20.08 -20.29
C PHE A 54 4.03 20.08 -21.21
N GLY A 55 3.77 20.33 -22.49
CA GLY A 55 4.78 20.58 -23.52
C GLY A 55 5.53 21.87 -23.25
N VAL A 56 6.45 21.85 -22.29
CA VAL A 56 7.63 22.71 -22.30
C VAL A 56 8.70 21.93 -23.05
N SER A 57 9.40 22.54 -23.99
CA SER A 57 10.57 21.96 -24.67
C SER A 57 11.75 21.80 -23.71
N GLY A 58 11.53 21.02 -22.65
CA GLY A 58 12.47 20.60 -21.63
C GLY A 58 12.41 19.08 -21.54
N LYS A 59 13.56 18.47 -21.25
CA LYS A 59 13.71 17.02 -21.12
C LYS A 59 12.55 16.44 -20.32
N ILE A 60 11.78 15.54 -20.91
CA ILE A 60 10.76 14.77 -20.18
C ILE A 60 11.52 13.98 -19.11
N ALA A 61 11.31 14.35 -17.84
CA ALA A 61 11.85 13.60 -16.72
C ALA A 61 11.03 12.31 -16.59
N MET A 62 11.49 11.25 -17.26
CA MET A 62 10.98 9.91 -17.05
C MET A 62 11.48 9.44 -15.68
N GLY A 63 10.60 9.41 -14.68
CA GLY A 63 10.92 8.81 -13.39
C GLY A 63 11.08 7.30 -13.55
N ALA A 64 12.19 6.74 -13.09
CA ALA A 64 12.35 5.29 -12.92
C ALA A 64 11.86 4.92 -11.52
N PRO A 65 10.64 4.36 -11.36
CA PRO A 65 10.15 3.98 -10.04
C PRO A 65 10.97 2.82 -9.47
N VAL A 66 11.13 2.81 -8.14
CA VAL A 66 11.70 1.67 -7.44
C VAL A 66 10.80 0.46 -7.67
N SER A 67 11.36 -0.57 -8.29
CA SER A 67 10.64 -1.80 -8.63
C SER A 67 10.65 -2.78 -7.46
N PRO A 68 9.65 -3.67 -7.35
CA PRO A 68 9.69 -4.77 -6.40
C PRO A 68 10.98 -5.59 -6.54
N PRO A 69 11.59 -6.05 -5.43
CA PRO A 69 12.82 -6.82 -5.49
C PRO A 69 12.60 -8.20 -6.12
N ASP A 70 13.66 -8.74 -6.70
CA ASP A 70 13.71 -10.13 -7.13
C ASP A 70 13.90 -11.04 -5.90
N LEU A 71 12.85 -11.76 -5.51
CA LEU A 71 12.85 -12.59 -4.30
C LEU A 71 13.91 -13.70 -4.32
N SER A 72 14.42 -14.08 -5.50
CA SER A 72 15.48 -15.08 -5.64
C SER A 72 16.88 -14.54 -5.31
N LYS A 73 17.04 -13.21 -5.27
CA LYS A 73 18.31 -12.52 -5.03
C LYS A 73 18.44 -11.93 -3.63
N CYS A 74 17.74 -12.50 -2.66
CA CYS A 74 17.89 -12.09 -1.29
C CYS A 74 19.27 -12.46 -0.72
N HIS A 75 19.90 -11.55 0.00
CA HIS A 75 21.20 -11.74 0.63
C HIS A 75 21.20 -11.29 2.10
N LEU A 76 22.34 -11.49 2.78
CA LEU A 76 22.53 -11.03 4.16
C LEU A 76 22.29 -9.52 4.25
N ALA A 77 21.50 -9.13 5.25
CA ALA A 77 21.27 -7.74 5.63
C ALA A 77 22.33 -7.29 6.63
N THR A 78 22.51 -5.98 6.74
CA THR A 78 23.32 -5.35 7.79
C THR A 78 22.38 -4.71 8.79
N ASP A 79 22.52 -5.07 10.06
CA ASP A 79 21.77 -4.42 11.14
C ASP A 79 22.58 -3.29 11.76
N ASP A 80 22.29 -2.07 11.30
CA ASP A 80 22.90 -0.85 11.83
C ASP A 80 22.58 -0.63 13.32
N ALA A 81 21.47 -1.19 13.84
CA ALA A 81 21.12 -1.11 15.25
C ALA A 81 21.89 -2.13 16.12
N ALA A 82 22.42 -3.20 15.51
CA ALA A 82 23.25 -4.20 16.15
C ALA A 82 24.75 -4.04 15.81
N ASN A 83 25.24 -2.80 15.77
CA ASN A 83 26.64 -2.48 15.45
C ASN A 83 27.13 -3.01 14.08
N GLY A 84 26.22 -3.15 13.11
CA GLY A 84 26.56 -3.64 11.77
C GLY A 84 26.70 -5.16 11.69
N GLU A 85 26.12 -5.92 12.62
CA GLU A 85 26.07 -7.38 12.52
C GLU A 85 25.29 -7.82 11.28
N GLN A 86 25.71 -8.93 10.67
CA GLN A 86 25.02 -9.51 9.53
C GLN A 86 23.86 -10.38 9.97
N VAL A 87 22.68 -10.12 9.41
CA VAL A 87 21.44 -10.82 9.77
C VAL A 87 20.81 -11.45 8.52
N TYR A 88 20.36 -12.70 8.65
CA TYR A 88 19.67 -13.40 7.56
C TYR A 88 18.16 -13.22 7.66
N CYS A 89 17.62 -12.37 6.79
CA CYS A 89 16.21 -11.97 6.78
C CYS A 89 15.47 -12.37 5.50
N CYS A 90 15.94 -13.39 4.80
CA CYS A 90 15.35 -13.79 3.54
C CYS A 90 14.05 -14.57 3.73
N PRO A 91 13.01 -14.26 2.94
CA PRO A 91 11.76 -15.01 3.01
C PRO A 91 11.95 -16.44 2.49
N PRO A 92 11.25 -17.44 3.07
CA PRO A 92 11.31 -18.83 2.64
C PRO A 92 10.59 -19.10 1.30
N TYR A 93 9.93 -18.07 0.73
CA TYR A 93 9.10 -18.15 -0.46
C TYR A 93 9.74 -17.46 -1.67
N SER A 94 11.02 -17.72 -1.93
CA SER A 94 11.81 -17.12 -3.02
C SER A 94 11.30 -17.40 -4.44
N SER A 95 10.39 -18.36 -4.61
CA SER A 95 9.78 -18.76 -5.88
C SER A 95 8.27 -18.45 -5.99
N ALA A 96 7.74 -17.58 -5.12
CA ALA A 96 6.32 -17.25 -5.13
C ALA A 96 5.90 -16.55 -6.44
N ASP A 97 4.75 -16.95 -6.98
CA ASP A 97 4.10 -16.28 -8.10
C ASP A 97 3.48 -14.95 -7.63
N ILE A 98 4.09 -13.83 -8.06
CA ILE A 98 3.67 -12.48 -7.66
C ILE A 98 2.44 -12.09 -8.48
N LYS A 99 1.31 -11.95 -7.80
CA LYS A 99 0.05 -11.55 -8.42
C LYS A 99 -0.16 -10.04 -8.32
N PRO A 100 -0.70 -9.39 -9.37
CA PRO A 100 -1.13 -8.00 -9.28
C PRO A 100 -2.11 -7.80 -8.12
N PHE A 101 -1.94 -6.69 -7.41
CA PHE A 101 -2.84 -6.33 -6.33
C PHE A 101 -4.25 -6.03 -6.86
N VAL A 102 -5.26 -6.65 -6.24
CA VAL A 102 -6.67 -6.34 -6.46
C VAL A 102 -7.25 -5.81 -5.16
N PRO A 103 -7.82 -4.59 -5.14
CA PRO A 103 -8.48 -4.06 -3.96
C PRO A 103 -9.61 -4.97 -3.47
N PHE A 104 -9.69 -5.19 -2.17
CA PHE A 104 -10.81 -5.92 -1.59
C PHE A 104 -12.09 -5.09 -1.70
N THR A 105 -13.11 -5.67 -2.33
CA THR A 105 -14.44 -5.06 -2.52
C THR A 105 -15.47 -5.66 -1.56
N ASP A 106 -15.04 -6.06 -0.34
CA ASP A 106 -15.94 -6.61 0.69
C ASP A 106 -16.94 -5.56 1.22
N GLY A 107 -16.70 -4.27 0.94
CA GLY A 107 -17.52 -3.16 1.41
C GLY A 107 -17.37 -2.89 2.92
N ILE A 108 -16.46 -3.60 3.60
CA ILE A 108 -16.30 -3.52 5.05
C ILE A 108 -15.21 -2.51 5.37
N LEU A 109 -15.62 -1.37 5.92
CA LEU A 109 -14.71 -0.38 6.49
C LEU A 109 -14.21 -0.84 7.87
N ARG A 110 -12.93 -1.19 7.96
CA ARG A 110 -12.25 -1.50 9.24
C ARG A 110 -11.87 -0.20 9.93
N ILE A 111 -12.32 -0.02 11.18
CA ILE A 111 -12.08 1.20 11.96
C ILE A 111 -11.06 0.91 13.04
N ARG A 112 -9.84 1.41 12.86
CA ARG A 112 -8.78 1.33 13.88
C ARG A 112 -9.08 2.26 15.04
N LYS A 113 -8.90 1.78 16.27
CA LYS A 113 -9.16 2.53 17.51
C LYS A 113 -7.86 2.82 18.28
N PRO A 114 -7.81 3.91 19.07
CA PRO A 114 -6.71 4.14 19.99
C PRO A 114 -6.56 2.96 20.95
N ALA A 115 -5.34 2.45 21.12
CA ALA A 115 -5.07 1.29 21.95
C ALA A 115 -5.55 1.46 23.41
N HIS A 116 -5.46 2.68 23.96
CA HIS A 116 -5.92 3.00 25.31
C HIS A 116 -7.47 3.07 25.46
N ARG A 117 -8.23 3.03 24.36
CA ARG A 117 -9.71 3.07 24.36
C ARG A 117 -10.37 1.77 23.90
N LEU A 118 -9.59 0.70 23.75
CA LEU A 118 -10.15 -0.60 23.40
C LEU A 118 -11.01 -1.14 24.54
N ASN A 119 -12.14 -1.77 24.19
CA ASN A 119 -12.92 -2.52 25.15
C ASN A 119 -12.29 -3.92 25.40
N HIS A 120 -12.79 -4.62 26.43
CA HIS A 120 -12.26 -5.93 26.81
C HIS A 120 -12.27 -6.95 25.65
N LYS A 121 -13.35 -7.00 24.86
CA LYS A 121 -13.45 -7.91 23.73
C LYS A 121 -12.40 -7.60 22.66
N GLU A 122 -12.22 -6.33 22.31
CA GLU A 122 -11.23 -5.90 21.30
C GLU A 122 -9.79 -6.23 21.73
N ILE A 123 -9.48 -6.08 23.01
CA ILE A 123 -8.19 -6.47 23.58
C ILE A 123 -7.99 -7.99 23.47
N GLU A 124 -8.99 -8.77 23.84
CA GLU A 124 -8.92 -10.23 23.79
C GLU A 124 -8.88 -10.76 22.34
N ASP A 125 -9.63 -10.16 21.41
CA ASP A 125 -9.57 -10.48 19.98
C ASP A 125 -8.16 -10.21 19.43
N PHE A 126 -7.56 -9.05 19.75
CA PHE A 126 -6.21 -8.73 19.31
C PHE A 126 -5.19 -9.71 19.88
N LYS A 127 -5.23 -9.99 21.18
CA LYS A 127 -4.35 -11.00 21.82
C LYS A 127 -4.51 -12.37 21.18
N ARG A 128 -5.76 -12.80 20.92
CA ARG A 128 -6.03 -14.09 20.28
C ARG A 128 -5.51 -14.14 18.85
N GLY A 129 -5.64 -13.05 18.09
CA GLY A 129 -5.10 -12.95 16.73
C GLY A 129 -3.58 -13.09 16.70
N ILE A 130 -2.88 -12.42 17.62
CA ILE A 130 -1.42 -12.55 17.76
C ILE A 130 -1.03 -13.97 18.21
N GLN A 131 -1.79 -14.57 19.13
CA GLN A 131 -1.57 -15.95 19.57
C GLN A 131 -1.70 -16.92 18.39
N LEU A 132 -2.79 -16.85 17.62
CA LEU A 132 -3.00 -17.67 16.43
C LEU A 132 -1.88 -17.50 15.42
N MET A 133 -1.43 -16.27 15.19
CA MET A 133 -0.33 -15.96 14.28
C MET A 133 1.00 -16.59 14.73
N LYS A 134 1.23 -16.71 16.04
CA LYS A 134 2.41 -17.39 16.62
C LYS A 134 2.30 -18.92 16.61
N GLU A 135 1.08 -19.45 16.68
CA GLU A 135 0.77 -20.90 16.65
C GLU A 135 0.95 -21.51 15.25
N LEU A 136 0.99 -20.70 14.19
CA LEU A 136 1.29 -21.16 12.83
C LEU A 136 2.69 -21.77 12.73
N PRO A 137 2.92 -22.74 11.82
CA PRO A 137 4.26 -23.26 11.56
C PRO A 137 5.27 -22.15 11.27
N ALA A 138 6.53 -22.30 11.70
CA ALA A 138 7.56 -21.28 11.49
C ALA A 138 7.81 -20.95 9.99
N SER A 139 7.56 -21.91 9.10
CA SER A 139 7.67 -21.73 7.64
C SER A 139 6.44 -21.07 7.00
N ASP A 140 5.33 -20.94 7.73
CA ASP A 140 4.10 -20.32 7.22
C ASP A 140 4.35 -18.82 7.00
N PRO A 141 4.09 -18.26 5.81
CA PRO A 141 4.31 -16.84 5.53
C PRO A 141 3.51 -15.91 6.46
N TRP A 142 2.42 -16.37 7.06
CA TRP A 142 1.61 -15.61 8.01
C TRP A 142 2.08 -15.75 9.46
N ASN A 143 3.07 -16.62 9.74
CA ASN A 143 3.63 -16.73 11.08
C ASN A 143 4.16 -15.39 11.57
N PHE A 144 4.05 -15.15 12.88
CA PHE A 144 4.45 -13.90 13.53
C PHE A 144 5.90 -13.48 13.20
N TYR A 145 6.83 -14.43 13.23
CA TYR A 145 8.23 -14.18 12.92
C TYR A 145 8.42 -13.89 11.43
N GLN A 146 7.72 -14.60 10.55
CA GLN A 146 7.76 -14.34 9.11
C GLN A 146 7.25 -12.95 8.75
N GLN A 147 6.20 -12.48 9.42
CA GLN A 147 5.72 -11.11 9.28
C GLN A 147 6.76 -10.09 9.76
N ALA A 148 7.40 -10.32 10.90
CA ALA A 148 8.47 -9.45 11.40
C ALA A 148 9.69 -9.41 10.45
N THR A 149 10.07 -10.55 9.87
CA THR A 149 11.18 -10.66 8.93
C THR A 149 10.97 -9.78 7.69
N ILE A 150 9.73 -9.58 7.21
CA ILE A 150 9.44 -8.68 6.08
C ILE A 150 10.02 -7.28 6.33
N HIS A 151 9.88 -6.75 7.55
CA HIS A 151 10.46 -5.45 7.87
C HIS A 151 11.99 -5.49 7.78
N CYS A 152 12.65 -6.52 8.32
CA CYS A 152 14.10 -6.65 8.17
C CYS A 152 14.52 -6.69 6.69
N THR A 153 13.84 -7.48 5.86
CA THR A 153 14.23 -7.67 4.45
C THR A 153 14.25 -6.36 3.65
N TYR A 154 13.26 -5.48 3.86
CA TYR A 154 13.11 -4.23 3.10
C TYR A 154 13.83 -3.02 3.73
N CYS A 155 14.25 -3.14 4.98
CA CYS A 155 14.77 -2.01 5.78
C CYS A 155 16.25 -2.15 6.13
N ASN A 156 16.82 -3.35 6.03
CA ASN A 156 18.22 -3.64 6.40
C ASN A 156 19.08 -4.04 5.19
N GLY A 157 18.58 -3.83 3.97
CA GLY A 157 19.33 -4.06 2.74
C GLY A 157 19.53 -5.54 2.42
N SER A 158 18.50 -6.38 2.57
CA SER A 158 18.57 -7.77 2.09
C SER A 158 18.34 -7.92 0.57
N PHE A 159 18.05 -6.82 -0.12
CA PHE A 159 17.83 -6.78 -1.56
C PHE A 159 18.51 -5.58 -2.21
N ASP A 160 18.97 -5.77 -3.44
CA ASP A 160 19.36 -4.69 -4.36
C ASP A 160 18.16 -4.19 -5.18
N GLN A 161 18.26 -2.97 -5.69
CA GLN A 161 17.30 -2.43 -6.64
C GLN A 161 17.44 -3.11 -8.02
N VAL A 162 16.32 -3.58 -8.56
CA VAL A 162 16.29 -4.22 -9.88
C VAL A 162 16.76 -3.23 -10.95
N GLY A 163 17.80 -3.61 -11.70
CA GLY A 163 18.43 -2.77 -12.72
C GLY A 163 19.57 -1.87 -12.21
N PHE A 164 19.81 -1.83 -10.90
CA PHE A 164 20.87 -1.07 -10.25
C PHE A 164 21.60 -1.97 -9.23
N PRO A 165 22.51 -2.85 -9.68
CA PRO A 165 23.30 -3.68 -8.78
C PRO A 165 24.10 -2.81 -7.80
N ASP A 166 24.36 -3.33 -6.60
CA ASP A 166 25.08 -2.65 -5.50
C ASP A 166 24.35 -1.42 -4.92
N VAL A 167 23.11 -1.17 -5.34
CA VAL A 167 22.24 -0.15 -4.73
C VAL A 167 21.17 -0.86 -3.90
N LEU A 168 21.36 -0.83 -2.58
CA LEU A 168 20.44 -1.46 -1.65
C LEU A 168 19.02 -0.86 -1.75
N LEU A 169 18.02 -1.73 -1.69
CA LEU A 169 16.64 -1.34 -1.49
C LEU A 169 16.48 -0.86 -0.04
N GLN A 170 16.04 0.39 0.12
CA GLN A 170 15.77 0.99 1.41
C GLN A 170 14.44 1.74 1.35
N ILE A 171 13.49 1.34 2.19
CA ILE A 171 12.17 1.97 2.27
C ILE A 171 12.13 3.13 3.28
N HIS A 172 13.12 3.21 4.19
CA HIS A 172 13.28 4.31 5.12
C HIS A 172 14.03 5.50 4.51
N GLY A 173 13.97 6.65 5.18
CA GLY A 173 14.71 7.86 4.77
C GLY A 173 14.25 8.47 3.44
N SER A 174 13.13 8.00 2.87
CA SER A 174 12.61 8.44 1.58
C SER A 174 11.08 8.52 1.57
N TRP A 175 10.54 8.99 0.44
CA TRP A 175 9.09 9.02 0.19
C TRP A 175 8.40 7.64 0.17
N LEU A 176 9.16 6.54 0.14
CA LEU A 176 8.62 5.17 0.13
C LEU A 176 8.12 4.76 1.50
N PHE A 177 8.56 5.45 2.55
CA PHE A 177 8.27 5.14 3.94
C PHE A 177 6.76 4.97 4.18
N THR A 178 5.96 5.99 3.89
CA THR A 178 4.52 5.97 4.16
C THR A 178 3.74 4.94 3.32
N PRO A 179 3.87 4.87 1.98
CA PRO A 179 3.12 3.89 1.20
C PRO A 179 3.53 2.45 1.53
N TRP A 180 4.82 2.16 1.72
CA TRP A 180 5.27 0.81 2.04
C TRP A 180 4.69 0.31 3.37
N HIS A 181 4.78 1.12 4.44
CA HIS A 181 4.21 0.75 5.74
C HIS A 181 2.69 0.63 5.71
N ARG A 182 2.00 1.43 4.88
CA ARG A 182 0.55 1.29 4.67
C ARG A 182 0.21 -0.07 4.09
N TYR A 183 0.93 -0.54 3.07
CA TYR A 183 0.73 -1.88 2.50
C TYR A 183 1.10 -2.98 3.48
N TYR A 184 2.20 -2.83 4.21
CA TYR A 184 2.61 -3.80 5.22
C TYR A 184 1.51 -4.01 6.29
N LEU A 185 1.02 -2.91 6.87
CA LEU A 185 -0.07 -2.97 7.86
C LEU A 185 -1.41 -3.41 7.24
N TYR A 186 -1.67 -3.09 5.97
CA TYR A 186 -2.88 -3.52 5.28
C TYR A 186 -3.00 -5.04 5.23
N PHE A 187 -1.93 -5.73 4.79
CA PHE A 187 -1.94 -7.19 4.74
C PHE A 187 -1.90 -7.81 6.14
N TRP A 188 -1.13 -7.23 7.07
CA TRP A 188 -1.06 -7.71 8.44
C TRP A 188 -2.43 -7.69 9.16
N GLU A 189 -3.18 -6.58 9.05
CA GLU A 189 -4.54 -6.46 9.59
C GLU A 189 -5.51 -7.48 8.98
N LYS A 190 -5.40 -7.71 7.66
CA LYS A 190 -6.22 -8.70 6.95
C LYS A 190 -5.88 -10.14 7.34
N ILE A 191 -4.61 -10.46 7.55
CA ILE A 191 -4.18 -11.79 8.02
C ILE A 191 -4.77 -12.06 9.39
N LEU A 192 -4.67 -11.12 10.33
CA LEU A 192 -5.27 -11.26 11.66
C LEU A 192 -6.79 -11.45 11.59
N GLY A 193 -7.49 -10.66 10.77
CA GLY A 193 -8.94 -10.85 10.56
C GLY A 193 -9.30 -12.21 10.00
N LYS A 194 -8.50 -12.76 9.07
CA LYS A 194 -8.69 -14.13 8.57
C LYS A 194 -8.45 -15.20 9.64
N LEU A 195 -7.40 -15.08 10.43
CA LEU A 195 -7.09 -16.02 11.51
C LEU A 195 -8.19 -16.03 12.59
N LEU A 196 -8.74 -14.86 12.91
CA LEU A 196 -9.85 -14.69 13.84
C LEU A 196 -11.21 -15.08 13.25
N ASN A 197 -11.29 -15.33 11.93
CA ASN A 197 -12.54 -15.47 11.20
C ASN A 197 -13.49 -14.27 11.41
N ASP A 198 -12.93 -13.07 11.52
CA ASP A 198 -13.63 -11.81 11.70
C ASP A 198 -13.26 -10.84 10.57
N PRO A 199 -14.13 -10.64 9.57
CA PRO A 199 -13.84 -9.74 8.46
C PRO A 199 -13.87 -8.26 8.89
N THR A 200 -14.40 -7.93 10.08
CA THR A 200 -14.51 -6.56 10.61
C THR A 200 -13.34 -6.16 11.51
N PHE A 201 -12.50 -7.12 11.90
CA PHE A 201 -11.34 -6.91 12.75
C PHE A 201 -10.45 -5.78 12.21
N ALA A 202 -10.02 -4.90 13.11
CA ALA A 202 -9.12 -3.79 12.83
C ALA A 202 -8.02 -3.73 13.89
N ILE A 203 -6.78 -3.47 13.47
CA ILE A 203 -5.66 -3.34 14.41
C ILE A 203 -5.78 -2.02 15.19
N PRO A 204 -5.39 -1.97 16.47
CA PRO A 204 -5.34 -0.71 17.18
C PRO A 204 -4.18 0.16 16.68
N TYR A 205 -4.22 1.44 17.03
CA TYR A 205 -3.09 2.35 16.86
C TYR A 205 -2.71 2.98 18.19
N TRP A 206 -1.41 3.26 18.35
CA TRP A 206 -0.92 4.00 19.50
C TRP A 206 -1.12 5.50 19.25
N SER A 207 -2.12 6.10 19.90
CA SER A 207 -2.36 7.55 19.85
C SER A 207 -1.48 8.28 20.87
N TRP A 208 -0.17 8.29 20.66
CA TRP A 208 0.80 8.99 21.51
C TRP A 208 0.74 10.52 21.36
N ASP A 209 0.05 11.00 20.34
CA ASP A 209 -0.26 12.40 20.07
C ASP A 209 -1.41 12.94 20.95
N GLN A 210 -2.12 12.06 21.65
CA GLN A 210 -3.21 12.41 22.55
C GLN A 210 -2.82 12.05 24.00
N PRO A 211 -2.94 12.99 24.95
CA PRO A 211 -2.80 12.64 26.36
C PRO A 211 -3.90 11.68 26.79
N GLU A 212 -3.61 10.86 27.80
CA GLU A 212 -4.61 9.96 28.40
C GLU A 212 -5.73 10.81 29.02
N VAL A 213 -6.97 10.62 28.56
CA VAL A 213 -8.19 11.27 29.08
C VAL A 213 -9.12 10.20 29.62
#